data_AF-A0AAV1LTL5-F1
#
_entry.id   AF-A0AAV1LTL5-F1
#
_cell.length_a   1.000
_cell.length_b   1.000
_cell.length_c   1.000
_cell.angle_alpha   90.00
_cell.angle_beta   90.00
_cell.angle_gamma   90.00
#
_symmetry.space_group_name_H-M   'P 1'
#
loop_
_entity.id
_entity.type
_entity.pdbx_description
1 polymer ?
#
loop_
_entity_poly.entity_id
_entity_poly.type
_entity_poly.pdbx_seq_one_letter_code
_entity_poly.pdbx_strand_id
1 'polypeptide(L)'
;MAIRVKNQSTKTIQLQRGVRQGDVISPKLFTAALEDVFKLLDWKVYGININDEYLTHLRFTDDIVLMAESLENLSTMLNDLSSVSQRIGLKMNMDKTKIMFNVHVGTCTVPVPMPVFVGSTKLEVVDKYVYLGQIVRLG
;
A
#
# COMPACT_ATOMS: atom_id res chain seq x y z
N MET A 1 26.69 -9.32 5.53
CA MET A 1 26.16 -10.51 4.82
C MET A 1 27.14 -10.91 3.74
N ALA A 2 27.32 -12.20 3.42
CA ALA A 2 28.12 -12.65 2.27
C ALA A 2 27.37 -13.73 1.52
N ILE A 3 27.48 -13.75 0.19
CA ILE A 3 26.85 -14.77 -0.65
C ILE A 3 27.87 -15.90 -0.84
N ARG A 4 27.45 -17.14 -0.54
CA ARG A 4 28.30 -18.32 -0.76
C ARG A 4 27.84 -19.03 -2.03
N VAL A 5 28.74 -19.18 -2.99
CA VAL A 5 28.51 -19.93 -4.23
C VAL A 5 29.57 -21.03 -4.28
N LYS A 6 29.12 -22.30 -4.21
CA LYS A 6 29.99 -23.47 -4.03
C LYS A 6 30.89 -23.30 -2.78
N ASN A 7 32.21 -23.37 -2.96
CA ASN A 7 33.21 -23.21 -1.89
C ASN A 7 33.80 -21.80 -1.79
N GLN A 8 33.26 -20.82 -2.52
CA GLN A 8 33.72 -19.45 -2.46
C GLN A 8 32.64 -18.54 -1.86
N SER A 9 33.09 -17.62 -1.00
CA SER A 9 32.24 -16.57 -0.43
C SER A 9 32.61 -15.25 -1.07
N THR A 10 31.60 -14.42 -1.38
CA THR A 10 31.83 -13.03 -1.80
C THR A 10 32.45 -12.22 -0.66
N LYS A 11 32.96 -11.04 -0.99
CA LYS A 11 33.26 -10.02 0.03
C LYS A 11 32.02 -9.72 0.87
N THR A 12 32.25 -9.32 2.12
CA THR A 12 31.17 -8.91 3.02
C THR A 12 30.44 -7.70 2.45
N ILE A 13 29.13 -7.86 2.26
CA ILE A 13 28.18 -6.83 1.87
C ILE A 13 27.61 -6.23 3.16
N GLN A 14 27.75 -4.92 3.31
CA GLN A 14 27.11 -4.17 4.38
C GLN A 14 25.65 -3.90 4.00
N LEU A 15 24.72 -4.40 4.82
CA LEU A 15 23.29 -4.16 4.64
C LEU A 15 22.96 -2.80 5.26
N GLN A 16 22.50 -1.85 4.44
CA GLN A 16 22.12 -0.51 4.90
C GLN A 16 20.61 -0.35 5.10
N ARG A 17 19.80 -1.13 4.39
CA ARG A 17 18.33 -1.07 4.41
C ARG A 17 17.75 -2.45 4.12
N GLY A 18 16.61 -2.72 4.73
CA GLY A 18 15.87 -3.96 4.56
C GLY A 18 16.15 -4.99 5.66
N VAL A 19 15.36 -6.06 5.64
CA VAL A 19 15.46 -7.17 6.57
C VAL A 19 15.97 -8.41 5.85
N ARG A 20 16.60 -9.34 6.56
CA ARG A 20 17.15 -10.56 5.95
C ARG A 20 16.02 -11.53 5.60
N GLN A 21 15.83 -11.85 4.32
CA GLN A 21 14.88 -12.87 3.91
C GLN A 21 15.27 -14.25 4.46
N GLY A 22 14.28 -15.00 4.95
CA GLY A 22 14.47 -16.31 5.59
C GLY A 22 14.90 -16.26 7.05
N ASP A 23 15.09 -15.07 7.63
CA ASP A 23 15.30 -14.90 9.07
C ASP A 23 13.95 -14.87 9.80
N VAL A 24 13.86 -15.57 10.93
CA VAL A 24 12.62 -15.73 11.72
C VAL A 24 12.14 -14.41 12.32
N ILE A 25 13.03 -13.44 12.56
CA ILE A 25 12.65 -12.15 13.16
C ILE A 25 12.26 -11.10 12.12
N SER A 26 12.72 -11.24 10.88
CA SER A 26 12.51 -10.27 9.80
C SER A 26 11.05 -9.89 9.56
N PRO A 27 10.07 -10.84 9.56
CA PRO A 27 8.66 -10.47 9.39
C PRO A 27 8.17 -9.52 10.49
N LYS A 28 8.51 -9.79 11.76
CA LYS A 28 8.10 -8.94 12.89
C LYS A 28 8.70 -7.54 12.80
N LEU A 29 9.97 -7.44 12.43
CA LEU A 29 10.63 -6.14 12.25
C LEU A 29 10.00 -5.33 11.12
N PHE A 30 9.67 -5.98 10.00
CA PHE A 30 9.00 -5.31 8.89
C PHE A 30 7.59 -4.84 9.28
N THR A 31 6.79 -5.67 9.94
CA THR A 31 5.47 -5.28 10.44
C THR A 31 5.56 -4.14 11.45
N ALA A 32 6.53 -4.13 12.35
CA ALA A 32 6.73 -3.03 13.30
C ALA A 32 7.04 -1.71 12.59
N ALA A 33 7.92 -1.73 11.57
CA ALA A 33 8.22 -0.54 10.78
C ALA A 33 6.99 -0.03 10.02
N LEU A 34 6.17 -0.92 9.44
CA LEU A 34 4.90 -0.55 8.82
C LEU A 34 3.93 0.05 9.84
N GLU A 35 3.81 -0.53 11.02
CA GLU A 35 2.94 -0.01 12.08
C GLU A 35 3.30 1.42 12.47
N ASP A 36 4.60 1.74 12.54
CA ASP A 36 5.04 3.11 12.82
C ASP A 36 4.69 4.10 11.70
N VAL A 37 4.58 3.66 10.44
CA VAL A 37 4.01 4.49 9.35
C VAL A 37 2.56 4.83 9.65
N PHE A 38 1.74 3.82 9.98
CA PHE A 38 0.30 4.01 10.20
C PHE A 38 -0.01 4.85 11.43
N LYS A 39 0.81 4.79 12.49
CA LYS A 39 0.66 5.68 13.66
C LYS A 39 0.86 7.17 13.34
N LEU A 40 1.57 7.49 12.26
CA LEU A 40 1.83 8.87 11.84
C LEU A 40 0.74 9.41 10.91
N LEU A 41 -0.20 8.57 10.46
CA LEU A 41 -1.28 8.94 9.56
C LEU A 41 -2.52 9.31 10.39
N ASP A 42 -3.05 10.52 10.19
CA ASP A 42 -4.28 10.97 10.84
C ASP A 42 -5.49 10.77 9.93
N TRP A 43 -6.09 9.57 10.01
CA TRP A 43 -7.20 9.16 9.14
C TRP A 43 -8.53 8.97 9.86
N LYS A 44 -8.76 9.68 10.97
CA LYS A 44 -9.97 9.54 11.80
C LYS A 44 -11.29 9.85 11.07
N VAL A 45 -11.21 10.62 9.98
CA VAL A 45 -12.36 11.06 9.17
C VAL A 45 -12.33 10.50 7.74
N TYR A 46 -11.38 9.63 7.43
CA TYR A 46 -11.30 8.93 6.15
C TYR A 46 -11.69 7.47 6.33
N GLY A 47 -11.84 6.74 5.23
CA GLY A 47 -12.31 5.35 5.26
C GLY A 47 -13.74 5.20 4.77
N ILE A 48 -14.32 4.04 5.07
CA ILE A 48 -15.74 3.75 4.93
C ILE A 48 -16.35 3.72 6.33
N ASN A 49 -17.42 4.47 6.57
CA ASN A 49 -18.13 4.44 7.84
C ASN A 49 -18.97 3.15 7.95
N ILE A 50 -18.73 2.38 9.01
CA ILE A 50 -19.48 1.19 9.40
C ILE A 50 -19.88 1.36 10.87
N ASN A 51 -21.15 1.73 11.11
CA ASN A 51 -21.69 1.93 12.46
C ASN A 51 -20.85 2.91 13.32
N ASP A 52 -20.53 4.08 12.76
CA ASP A 52 -19.71 5.12 13.39
C ASP A 52 -18.22 4.77 13.57
N GLU A 53 -17.78 3.62 13.07
CA GLU A 53 -16.36 3.26 12.96
C GLU A 53 -15.87 3.37 11.51
N TYR A 54 -14.74 4.03 11.31
CA TYR A 54 -14.17 4.22 9.97
C TYR A 54 -13.16 3.11 9.64
N LEU A 55 -13.52 2.27 8.66
CA LEU A 55 -12.62 1.27 8.10
C LEU A 55 -11.74 1.92 7.02
N THR A 56 -10.49 2.20 7.37
CA THR A 56 -9.53 2.91 6.49
C THR A 56 -8.69 1.98 5.63
N HIS A 57 -8.24 0.84 6.17
CA HIS A 57 -7.28 -0.02 5.49
C HIS A 57 -7.27 -1.48 5.99
N LEU A 58 -6.83 -2.40 5.12
CA LEU A 58 -6.48 -3.78 5.45
C LEU A 58 -5.01 -4.03 5.13
N ARG A 59 -4.34 -4.86 5.93
CA ARG A 59 -2.90 -5.13 5.80
C ARG A 59 -2.64 -6.63 5.84
N PHE A 60 -1.90 -7.12 4.86
CA PHE A 60 -1.37 -8.48 4.83
C PHE A 60 0.08 -8.44 4.35
N THR A 61 1.02 -8.73 5.24
CA THR A 61 2.46 -8.57 4.98
C THR A 61 2.80 -7.18 4.42
N ASP A 62 3.18 -7.12 3.14
CA ASP A 62 3.53 -5.95 2.34
C ASP A 62 2.39 -5.46 1.45
N ASP A 63 1.29 -6.21 1.36
CA ASP A 63 0.08 -5.83 0.64
C ASP A 63 -0.85 -5.00 1.55
N ILE A 64 -1.24 -3.81 1.07
CA ILE A 64 -2.12 -2.87 1.76
C ILE A 64 -3.30 -2.56 0.85
N VAL A 65 -4.52 -2.65 1.41
CA VAL A 65 -5.74 -2.17 0.76
C VAL A 65 -6.19 -0.92 1.49
N LEU A 66 -6.37 0.19 0.77
CA LEU A 66 -6.97 1.42 1.31
C LEU A 66 -8.42 1.51 0.85
N MET A 67 -9.29 2.02 1.73
CA MET A 67 -10.71 2.21 1.47
C MET A 67 -11.08 3.66 1.76
N ALA A 68 -11.96 4.23 0.94
CA ALA A 68 -12.47 5.58 1.11
C ALA A 68 -13.85 5.70 0.42
N GLU A 69 -14.68 6.61 0.91
CA GLU A 69 -15.99 6.90 0.32
C GLU A 69 -15.92 7.75 -0.98
N SER A 70 -14.78 8.41 -1.24
CA SER A 70 -14.58 9.23 -2.43
C SER A 70 -13.17 9.06 -3.02
N LEU A 71 -13.04 9.31 -4.34
CA LEU A 71 -11.73 9.30 -5.02
C LEU A 71 -10.80 10.40 -4.51
N GLU A 72 -11.35 11.54 -4.08
CA GLU A 72 -10.59 12.64 -3.48
C GLU A 72 -9.95 12.20 -2.16
N ASN A 73 -10.74 11.61 -1.26
CA ASN A 73 -10.24 11.07 0.00
C ASN A 73 -9.20 9.97 -0.24
N LEU A 74 -9.46 9.06 -1.19
CA LEU A 74 -8.51 8.03 -1.58
C LEU A 74 -7.18 8.61 -2.07
N SER A 75 -7.24 9.67 -2.90
CA SER A 75 -6.05 10.35 -3.42
C SER A 75 -5.22 10.96 -2.28
N THR A 76 -5.87 11.62 -1.31
CA THR A 76 -5.20 12.17 -0.13
C THR A 76 -4.53 11.06 0.69
N MET A 77 -5.27 9.99 1.03
CA MET A 77 -4.75 8.86 1.81
C MET A 77 -3.54 8.19 1.13
N LEU A 78 -3.58 8.01 -0.20
CA LEU A 78 -2.47 7.44 -0.95
C LEU A 78 -1.21 8.33 -0.92
N ASN A 79 -1.37 9.65 -1.04
CA ASN A 79 -0.25 10.58 -0.99
C ASN A 79 0.35 10.68 0.41
N ASP A 80 -0.47 10.67 1.46
CA ASP A 80 -0.02 10.61 2.85
C ASP A 80 0.79 9.34 3.11
N LEU A 81 0.24 8.18 2.73
CA LEU A 81 0.91 6.89 2.89
C LEU A 81 2.24 6.88 2.14
N SER A 82 2.28 7.38 0.91
CA SER A 82 3.51 7.47 0.11
C SER A 82 4.56 8.36 0.77
N SER A 83 4.16 9.55 1.24
CA SER A 83 5.05 10.53 1.89
C SER A 83 5.65 9.97 3.18
N VAL A 84 4.83 9.41 4.08
CA VAL A 84 5.30 8.87 5.37
C VAL A 84 6.14 7.61 5.15
N SER A 85 5.73 6.71 4.24
CA SER A 85 6.48 5.50 3.91
C SER A 85 7.89 5.83 3.41
N GLN A 86 8.05 6.86 2.58
CA GLN A 86 9.35 7.25 2.05
C GLN A 86 10.32 7.70 3.16
N ARG A 87 9.84 8.34 4.24
CA ARG A 87 10.67 8.81 5.36
C ARG A 87 11.37 7.67 6.08
N ILE A 88 10.74 6.50 6.16
CA ILE A 88 11.32 5.31 6.79
C ILE A 88 11.97 4.35 5.79
N GLY A 89 12.12 4.77 4.54
CA GLY A 89 12.66 3.91 3.49
C GLY A 89 11.71 2.75 3.17
N LEU A 90 10.44 3.03 2.92
CA LEU A 90 9.53 2.16 2.17
C LEU A 90 9.10 2.86 0.88
N LYS A 91 8.86 2.09 -0.18
CA LYS A 91 8.45 2.61 -1.48
C LYS A 91 7.27 1.78 -2.00
N MET A 92 6.18 2.45 -2.33
CA MET A 92 5.03 1.82 -2.94
C MET A 92 5.35 1.42 -4.39
N ASN A 93 4.89 0.23 -4.79
CA ASN A 93 5.07 -0.28 -6.14
C ASN A 93 3.93 0.24 -7.03
N MET A 94 4.17 1.34 -7.75
CA MET A 94 3.17 1.98 -8.61
C MET A 94 2.62 1.04 -9.69
N ASP A 95 3.42 0.11 -10.21
CA ASP A 95 2.99 -0.83 -11.25
C ASP A 95 1.96 -1.83 -10.72
N LYS A 96 2.06 -2.17 -9.43
CA LYS A 96 1.14 -3.09 -8.74
C LYS A 96 -0.03 -2.38 -8.06
N THR A 97 0.10 -1.10 -7.70
CA THR A 97 -0.99 -0.33 -7.10
C THR A 97 -2.07 -0.06 -8.12
N LYS A 98 -3.29 -0.52 -7.85
CA LYS A 98 -4.48 -0.32 -8.70
C LYS A 98 -5.62 0.29 -7.89
N ILE A 99 -6.54 0.93 -8.60
CA ILE A 99 -7.76 1.50 -8.03
C ILE A 99 -8.96 0.70 -8.51
N MET A 100 -9.89 0.45 -7.60
CA MET A 100 -11.19 -0.14 -7.88
C MET A 100 -12.26 0.72 -7.20
N PHE A 101 -13.39 0.95 -7.85
CA PHE A 101 -14.55 1.61 -7.25
C PHE A 101 -15.85 0.98 -7.77
N ASN A 102 -16.93 1.09 -7.00
CA ASN A 102 -18.24 0.58 -7.43
C ASN A 102 -18.93 1.55 -8.39
N VAL A 103 -19.96 1.07 -9.10
CA VAL A 103 -20.73 1.89 -10.05
C VAL A 103 -21.37 3.12 -9.41
N HIS A 104 -21.73 3.06 -8.13
CA HIS A 104 -22.39 4.16 -7.40
C HIS A 104 -21.46 5.36 -7.19
N VAL A 105 -20.16 5.11 -6.93
CA VAL A 105 -19.13 6.16 -6.89
C VAL A 105 -18.86 6.72 -8.28
N GLY A 106 -18.97 5.90 -9.33
CA GLY A 106 -18.81 6.32 -10.72
C GLY A 106 -19.95 7.19 -11.27
N THR A 107 -21.14 7.15 -10.67
CA THR A 107 -22.34 7.86 -11.16
C THR A 107 -22.65 9.18 -10.46
N CYS A 108 -21.97 9.49 -9.34
CA CYS A 108 -22.20 10.73 -8.61
C CYS A 108 -21.41 11.91 -9.21
N THR A 109 -22.05 12.61 -10.14
CA THR A 109 -21.93 14.07 -10.41
C THR A 109 -20.68 14.64 -11.09
N VAL A 110 -19.84 13.87 -11.78
CA VAL A 110 -18.90 14.44 -12.75
C VAL A 110 -18.64 13.46 -13.90
N PRO A 111 -18.71 13.87 -15.17
CA PRO A 111 -18.28 13.01 -16.26
C PRO A 111 -16.75 12.83 -16.13
N VAL A 112 -16.30 11.57 -16.20
CA VAL A 112 -14.91 11.09 -16.08
C VAL A 112 -14.44 10.90 -14.62
N PRO A 113 -14.04 9.67 -14.21
CA PRO A 113 -13.41 9.52 -12.90
C PRO A 113 -12.12 10.34 -12.90
N MET A 114 -12.03 11.28 -11.95
CA MET A 114 -10.85 12.11 -11.78
C MET A 114 -9.63 11.20 -11.66
N PRO A 115 -8.61 11.36 -12.52
CA PRO A 115 -7.42 10.53 -12.46
C PRO A 115 -6.75 10.73 -11.10
N VAL A 116 -6.57 9.64 -10.37
CA VAL A 116 -5.88 9.66 -9.07
C VAL A 116 -4.38 9.54 -9.31
N PHE A 117 -3.63 10.42 -8.66
CA PHE A 117 -2.18 10.49 -8.77
C PHE A 117 -1.53 10.25 -7.41
N VAL A 118 -0.40 9.55 -7.43
CA VAL A 118 0.53 9.49 -6.30
C VAL A 118 1.82 10.17 -6.75
N GLY A 119 2.09 11.35 -6.19
CA GLY A 119 3.10 12.25 -6.75
C GLY A 119 2.80 12.59 -8.21
N SER A 120 3.71 12.21 -9.12
CA SER A 120 3.55 12.42 -10.57
C SER A 120 2.98 11.20 -11.33
N THR A 121 2.74 10.08 -10.65
CA THR A 121 2.33 8.83 -11.30
C THR A 121 0.81 8.67 -11.26
N LYS A 122 0.20 8.50 -12.44
CA LYS A 122 -1.23 8.18 -12.57
C LYS A 122 -1.44 6.70 -12.23
N LEU A 123 -2.41 6.41 -11.37
CA LEU A 123 -2.78 5.04 -11.06
C LEU A 123 -3.80 4.48 -12.08
N GLU A 124 -3.66 3.18 -12.35
CA GLU A 124 -4.58 2.46 -13.23
C GLU A 124 -5.84 2.05 -12.46
N VAL A 125 -6.99 2.28 -13.10
CA VAL A 125 -8.30 1.83 -12.63
C VAL A 125 -8.60 0.47 -13.27
N VAL A 126 -9.02 -0.51 -12.47
CA VAL A 126 -9.30 -1.88 -12.93
C VAL A 126 -10.64 -2.38 -12.39
N ASP A 127 -11.36 -3.19 -13.19
CA ASP A 127 -12.60 -3.83 -12.74
C ASP A 127 -12.35 -5.11 -11.92
N LYS A 128 -11.19 -5.72 -12.12
CA LYS A 128 -10.76 -6.95 -11.45
C LYS A 128 -9.30 -6.85 -11.02
N TYR A 129 -9.00 -7.38 -9.84
CA TYR A 129 -7.64 -7.42 -9.32
C TYR A 129 -7.36 -8.78 -8.67
N VAL A 130 -6.14 -9.31 -8.82
CA VAL A 130 -5.72 -10.55 -8.15
C VAL A 130 -5.10 -10.18 -6.81
N TYR A 131 -5.84 -10.41 -5.73
CA TYR A 131 -5.41 -10.18 -4.36
C TYR A 131 -5.19 -11.52 -3.65
N LEU A 132 -3.97 -11.78 -3.17
CA LEU A 132 -3.59 -13.02 -2.48
C LEU A 132 -3.99 -14.31 -3.23
N GLY A 133 -3.86 -14.28 -4.56
CA GLY A 133 -4.17 -15.42 -5.44
C GLY A 133 -5.65 -15.57 -5.80
N GLN A 134 -6.52 -14.68 -5.32
CA GLN A 134 -7.96 -14.69 -5.64
C GLN A 134 -8.35 -13.46 -6.45
N ILE A 135 -9.28 -13.64 -7.39
CA ILE A 135 -9.82 -12.52 -8.19
C ILE A 135 -10.87 -11.79 -7.36
N VAL A 136 -10.63 -10.52 -7.10
CA VAL A 136 -11.59 -9.58 -6.49
C VAL A 136 -12.27 -8.78 -7.59
N ARG A 137 -13.59 -8.63 -7.47
CA ARG A 137 -14.43 -7.76 -8.31
C ARG A 137 -15.37 -6.98 -7.39
N LEU A 138 -15.60 -5.71 -7.71
CA LEU A 138 -16.64 -4.92 -7.06
C LEU A 138 -17.93 -5.09 -7.86
N GLY A 139 -19.04 -5.37 -7.16
CA GLY A 139 -20.36 -5.56 -7.74
C GLY A 139 -21.06 -4.25 -8.11
#